data_AF-A0AA45WIA6-F1
#
_entry.id   AF-A0AA45WIA6-F1
#
_cell.length_a   1.000
_cell.length_b   1.000
_cell.length_c   1.000
_cell.angle_alpha   90.00
_cell.angle_beta   90.00
_cell.angle_gamma   90.00
#
_symmetry.space_group_name_H-M   'P 1'
#
loop_
_entity.id
_entity.type
_entity.pdbx_description
1 polymer ?
#
loop_
_entity_poly.entity_id
_entity_poly.type
_entity_poly.pdbx_seq_one_letter_code
_entity_poly.pdbx_strand_id
1 'polypeptide(L)'
;MNLEYYKKWNRHYEKPRFSITEDEAKELHEDGKHYVVVIKDKEVIKYVVEVFFNIYFCGVLYYDAQGKVSDSFIKEGNMLF
;
A
#
# COMPACT_ATOMS: atom_id res chain seq x y z
N MET A 1 -14.81 -6.48 -7.04
CA MET A 1 -13.59 -5.74 -6.69
C MET A 1 -12.45 -6.73 -6.61
N ASN A 2 -11.33 -6.43 -7.24
CA ASN A 2 -10.12 -7.26 -7.21
C ASN A 2 -9.03 -6.54 -6.41
N LEU A 3 -8.25 -7.31 -5.64
CA LEU A 3 -7.12 -6.82 -4.86
C LEU A 3 -5.84 -7.36 -5.47
N GLU A 4 -4.90 -6.48 -5.77
CA GLU A 4 -3.59 -6.86 -6.29
C GLU A 4 -2.50 -6.28 -5.38
N TYR A 5 -1.48 -7.08 -5.10
CA TYR A 5 -0.45 -6.73 -4.13
C TYR A 5 0.91 -6.52 -4.82
N TYR A 6 1.64 -5.52 -4.34
CA TYR A 6 2.91 -5.09 -4.93
C TYR A 6 3.89 -4.63 -3.88
N LYS A 7 5.20 -4.76 -4.15
CA LYS A 7 6.22 -4.21 -3.24
C LYS A 7 6.34 -2.69 -3.33
N LYS A 8 5.92 -2.08 -4.45
CA LYS A 8 6.13 -0.64 -4.69
C LYS A 8 5.10 -0.01 -5.61
N TRP A 9 4.76 1.25 -5.34
CA TRP A 9 4.04 2.12 -6.26
C TRP A 9 5.02 3.11 -6.91
N ASN A 10 5.03 3.18 -8.24
CA ASN A 10 5.77 4.22 -8.94
C ASN A 10 4.87 5.43 -9.16
N ARG A 11 5.05 6.47 -8.33
CA ARG A 11 4.25 7.70 -8.40
C ARG A 11 4.42 8.50 -9.69
N HIS A 12 5.58 8.41 -10.36
CA HIS A 12 5.82 9.16 -11.60
C HIS A 12 5.08 8.55 -12.80
N TYR A 13 4.95 7.22 -12.84
CA TYR A 13 4.28 6.50 -13.92
C TYR A 13 2.89 5.98 -13.53
N GLU A 14 2.44 6.27 -12.31
CA GLU A 14 1.17 5.79 -11.72
C GLU A 14 0.97 4.28 -11.94
N LYS A 15 2.04 3.52 -11.69
CA LYS A 15 2.06 2.07 -11.96
C LYS A 15 2.61 1.29 -10.78
N PRO A 16 1.99 0.15 -10.45
CA PRO A 16 2.53 -0.73 -9.45
C PRO A 16 3.76 -1.47 -10.00
N ARG A 17 4.68 -1.86 -9.13
CA ARG A 17 5.90 -2.60 -9.48
C ARG A 17 6.12 -3.78 -8.53
N PHE A 18 6.67 -4.85 -9.08
CA PHE A 18 6.99 -6.09 -8.37
C PHE A 18 5.74 -6.72 -7.75
N SER A 19 4.95 -7.41 -8.60
CA SER A 19 3.77 -8.15 -8.16
C SER A 19 4.14 -9.18 -7.11
N ILE A 20 3.30 -9.30 -6.09
CA ILE A 20 3.43 -10.28 -5.01
C ILE A 20 2.06 -10.89 -4.74
N THR A 21 2.06 -11.99 -4.00
CA THR A 21 0.84 -12.61 -3.47
C THR A 21 0.34 -11.85 -2.23
N GLU A 22 -0.88 -12.17 -1.80
CA GLU A 22 -1.40 -11.68 -0.53
C GLU A 22 -0.57 -12.17 0.66
N ASP A 23 -0.10 -13.43 0.63
CA ASP A 23 0.68 -14.01 1.73
C ASP A 23 2.05 -13.34 1.83
N GLU A 24 2.72 -13.05 0.71
CA GLU A 24 3.93 -12.23 0.71
C GLU A 24 3.68 -10.82 1.26
N ALA A 25 2.51 -10.22 0.99
CA ALA A 25 2.16 -8.93 1.54
C ALA A 25 1.93 -8.98 3.07
N LYS A 26 1.37 -10.08 3.59
CA LYS A 26 1.24 -10.33 5.04
C LYS A 26 2.61 -10.46 5.69
N GLU A 27 3.51 -11.24 5.11
CA GLU A 27 4.89 -11.37 5.59
C GLU A 27 5.59 -9.99 5.62
N LEU A 28 5.44 -9.18 4.57
CA LEU A 28 5.98 -7.82 4.56
C LEU A 28 5.36 -6.95 5.67
N HIS A 29 4.06 -7.08 5.94
CA HIS A 29 3.41 -6.33 7.02
C HIS A 29 3.97 -6.71 8.39
N GLU A 30 4.10 -8.01 8.67
CA GLU A 30 4.67 -8.54 9.93
C GLU A 30 6.13 -8.11 10.10
N ASP A 31 6.90 -8.09 9.01
CA ASP A 31 8.28 -7.61 8.97
C ASP A 31 8.41 -6.07 9.10
N GLY A 32 7.31 -5.33 9.14
CA GLY A 32 7.33 -3.85 9.11
C GLY A 32 7.94 -3.31 7.82
N LYS A 33 7.71 -3.99 6.70
CA LYS A 33 8.20 -3.60 5.37
C LYS A 33 7.08 -3.01 4.53
N HIS A 34 7.48 -2.10 3.66
CA HIS A 34 6.59 -1.42 2.74
C HIS A 34 5.92 -2.39 1.74
N TYR A 35 4.61 -2.19 1.50
CA TYR A 35 3.87 -2.85 0.42
C TYR A 35 2.70 -1.99 -0.05
N VAL A 36 2.11 -2.38 -1.18
CA VAL A 36 1.05 -1.64 -1.87
C VAL A 36 -0.08 -2.58 -2.23
N VAL A 37 -1.31 -2.13 -2.01
CA VAL A 37 -2.53 -2.80 -2.44
C VAL A 37 -3.21 -1.94 -3.50
N VAL A 38 -3.44 -2.50 -4.68
CA VAL A 38 -4.20 -1.85 -5.74
C VAL A 38 -5.60 -2.45 -5.75
N ILE A 39 -6.59 -1.60 -5.50
CA ILE A 39 -8.00 -1.96 -5.48
C ILE A 39 -8.58 -1.63 -6.85
N LYS A 40 -8.98 -2.66 -7.59
CA LYS A 40 -9.60 -2.51 -8.91
C LYS A 40 -11.08 -2.84 -8.90
N ASP A 41 -11.82 -2.12 -9.73
CA ASP A 41 -13.15 -2.50 -10.17
C ASP A 41 -13.06 -2.88 -11.65
N LYS A 42 -13.26 -4.17 -11.94
CA LYS A 42 -12.84 -4.78 -13.21
C LYS A 42 -11.35 -4.53 -13.45
N GLU A 43 -10.98 -3.98 -14.60
CA GLU A 43 -9.60 -3.63 -14.97
C GLU A 43 -9.21 -2.18 -14.60
N VAL A 44 -10.12 -1.43 -13.97
CA VAL A 44 -9.90 -0.02 -13.65
C VAL A 44 -9.46 0.12 -12.19
N ILE A 45 -8.30 0.76 -11.97
CA ILE A 45 -7.83 1.12 -10.63
C ILE A 45 -8.82 2.11 -10.01
N LYS A 46 -9.30 1.82 -8.81
CA LYS A 46 -10.13 2.73 -8.02
C LYS A 46 -9.33 3.40 -6.93
N TYR A 47 -8.54 2.59 -6.22
CA TYR A 47 -7.70 3.08 -5.14
C TYR A 47 -6.36 2.37 -5.14
N VAL A 48 -5.35 3.08 -4.65
CA VAL A 48 -4.06 2.50 -4.29
C VAL A 48 -3.86 2.75 -2.80
N VAL A 49 -3.52 1.71 -2.06
CA VAL A 49 -3.23 1.79 -0.63
C VAL A 49 -1.74 1.49 -0.45
N GLU A 50 -0.98 2.48 -0.01
CA GLU A 50 0.45 2.33 0.28
C GLU A 50 0.63 2.21 1.79
N VAL A 51 1.14 1.06 2.23
CA VAL A 51 1.44 0.79 3.64
C VAL A 51 2.94 0.90 3.82
N PHE A 52 3.35 1.76 4.73
CA PHE A 52 4.75 2.05 4.97
C PHE A 52 5.03 2.15 6.46
N PHE A 53 6.23 1.76 6.82
CA PHE A 53 6.67 1.70 8.21
C PHE A 53 7.89 2.59 8.37
N ASN A 54 7.90 3.30 9.48
CA ASN A 54 9.05 4.04 9.98
C ASN A 54 9.34 3.50 11.40
N ILE A 55 10.54 3.78 11.90
CA ILE A 55 10.99 3.41 13.26
C ILE A 55 9.98 3.85 14.33
N TYR A 56 9.21 4.91 14.08
CA TYR A 56 8.31 5.52 15.07
C TYR A 56 6.81 5.32 14.79
N PHE A 57 6.44 4.89 13.59
CA PHE A 57 5.03 4.83 13.19
C PHE A 57 4.80 3.91 11.99
N CYS A 58 3.54 3.47 11.85
CA CYS A 58 3.02 2.89 10.61
C CYS A 58 2.08 3.91 9.96
N GLY A 59 2.21 4.07 8.64
CA GLY A 59 1.39 4.94 7.84
C GLY A 59 0.68 4.18 6.73
N VAL A 60 -0.55 4.58 6.46
CA VAL A 60 -1.36 4.10 5.33
C VAL A 60 -1.77 5.33 4.52
N LEU A 61 -1.42 5.33 3.23
CA LEU A 61 -1.84 6.36 2.28
C LEU A 61 -2.84 5.77 1.30
N TYR A 62 -3.98 6.43 1.15
CA TYR A 62 -4.95 6.11 0.12
C TYR A 62 -4.79 7.09 -1.03
N TYR A 63 -4.61 6.58 -2.23
CA TYR A 63 -4.65 7.35 -3.46
C TYR A 63 -5.91 7.01 -4.24
N ASP A 64 -6.51 8.00 -4.88
CA ASP A 64 -7.54 7.78 -5.89
C ASP A 64 -6.94 7.30 -7.22
N ALA A 65 -7.81 7.06 -8.19
CA ALA A 65 -7.43 6.61 -9.53
C ALA A 65 -6.57 7.63 -10.32
N GLN A 66 -6.46 8.87 -9.84
CA GLN A 66 -5.63 9.93 -10.41
C GLN A 66 -4.32 10.11 -9.63
N GLY A 67 -3.99 9.17 -8.72
CA GLY A 67 -2.78 9.21 -7.93
C GLY A 67 -2.76 10.31 -6.86
N LYS A 68 -3.90 10.98 -6.61
CA LYS A 68 -4.01 12.00 -5.57
C LYS A 68 -4.34 11.33 -4.23
N VAL A 69 -3.69 11.79 -3.16
CA VAL A 69 -4.00 11.33 -1.80
C VAL A 69 -5.46 11.67 -1.50
N SER A 70 -6.28 10.64 -1.31
CA SER A 70 -7.68 10.75 -0.91
C SER A 70 -7.84 10.71 0.61
N ASP A 71 -6.99 9.96 1.31
CA ASP A 71 -6.99 9.85 2.77
C ASP A 71 -5.62 9.38 3.29
N SER A 72 -5.33 9.61 4.57
CA SER A 72 -4.13 9.09 5.24
C SER A 72 -4.38 8.77 6.71
N PHE A 73 -3.81 7.66 7.15
CA PHE A 73 -3.83 7.24 8.55
C PHE A 73 -2.40 7.02 9.04
N ILE A 74 -2.07 7.60 10.20
CA ILE A 74 -0.77 7.41 10.86
C ILE A 74 -1.07 6.92 12.28
N LYS A 75 -0.44 5.81 12.65
CA LYS A 75 -0.46 5.32 14.03
C LYS A 75 0.94 5.47 14.62
N GLU A 76 1.06 6.39 15.56
CA GLU A 76 2.27 6.63 16.35
C GLU A 76 2.28 5.69 17.57
N GLY A 77 3.43 5.09 17.88
CA GLY A 77 3.59 4.34 19.12
C GLY A 77 4.80 3.41 19.12
N ASN A 78 5.43 3.30 20.30
CA ASN A 78 6.51 2.35 20.63
C ASN A 78 6.08 0.86 20.63
N MET A 79 5.05 0.49 19.86
CA MET A 79 4.51 -0.86 19.80
C MET A 79 4.30 -1.25 18.34
N LEU A 80 5.42 -1.58 17.69
CA LEU A 80 5.46 -2.43 16.50
C LEU A 80 5.71 -3.90 16.90
N PHE A 81 5.23 -4.30 18.09
CA PHE A 81 5.27 -5.67 18.60
C PHE A 81 3.89 -6.07 19.09
#